data_AF-A0A956I5E0-F1
#
_entry.id   AF-A0A956I5E0-F1
#
_cell.length_a   1.000
_cell.length_b   1.000
_cell.length_c   1.000
_cell.angle_alpha   90.00
_cell.angle_beta   90.00
_cell.angle_gamma   90.00
#
_symmetry.space_group_name_H-M   'P 1'
#
loop_
_entity.id
_entity.type
_entity.pdbx_description
1 polymer ?
#
loop_
_entity_poly.entity_id
_entity_poly.type
_entity_poly.pdbx_seq_one_letter_code
_entity_poly.pdbx_strand_id
1 'polypeptide(L)'
;MRASLRLGLIALLFTGGCDDTPNPPPPPPPRTDGGMDAGPGDAGDVDAGDVDAAGFDAGPDFDAGPDFDAGFDAGFDAGPDFDAGPDHDAGFDAGSDAGLTVDPDAAGFDAALPDACSLVPSGPTCTSGSCGAGSTCLNNGCGEMRCYAAGHPCGSGADCPSGSSCTGGVCGRSSGCGDSRDCPLGFSCDSGACVDRRIRCDPTQACPTGFYCELSLAEGRSYCFRAHDPCTSNAGCPLLAECRNVTGSSPNVCHIATGPNCRNNADCPMVGEVCGAHPEFFEAECGPYGPCATAADCGSGWSCLDLWGDGVSECVPPGGSCTRQSDCAAGDVCAVPGDGSGARCIHRPI
;
A
#
# COMPACT_ATOMS: atom_id res chain seq x y z
N MET A 1 -25.42 -2.93 -74.42
CA MET A 1 -26.37 -3.93 -73.89
C MET A 1 -25.91 -4.28 -72.48
N ARG A 2 -26.67 -3.87 -71.46
CA ARG A 2 -27.29 -4.72 -70.40
C ARG A 2 -26.27 -5.48 -69.52
N ALA A 3 -26.27 -5.44 -68.19
CA ALA A 3 -27.23 -4.93 -67.22
C ALA A 3 -26.55 -4.75 -65.85
N SER A 4 -27.06 -3.77 -65.10
CA SER A 4 -26.80 -3.49 -63.70
C SER A 4 -27.31 -4.62 -62.79
N LEU A 5 -26.56 -4.94 -61.72
CA LEU A 5 -27.13 -5.58 -60.54
C LEU A 5 -26.72 -4.78 -59.30
N ARG A 6 -27.70 -4.04 -58.76
CA ARG A 6 -27.64 -3.34 -57.47
C ARG A 6 -27.99 -4.35 -56.38
N LEU A 7 -27.09 -4.58 -55.42
CA LEU A 7 -27.45 -5.16 -54.14
C LEU A 7 -27.50 -4.00 -53.13
N GLY A 8 -28.72 -3.67 -52.72
CA GLY A 8 -28.99 -2.69 -51.69
C GLY A 8 -28.65 -3.27 -50.32
N LEU A 9 -27.79 -2.57 -49.57
CA LEU A 9 -27.61 -2.80 -48.15
C LEU A 9 -28.62 -1.93 -47.41
N ILE A 10 -29.51 -2.60 -46.69
CA ILE A 10 -30.58 -2.02 -45.88
C ILE A 10 -29.95 -1.27 -44.70
N ALA A 11 -30.15 0.05 -44.65
CA ALA A 11 -29.87 0.87 -43.48
C ALA A 11 -31.01 0.68 -42.47
N LEU A 12 -30.75 -0.02 -41.38
CA LEU A 12 -31.62 -0.05 -40.21
C LEU A 12 -31.44 1.26 -39.43
N LEU A 13 -32.40 2.17 -39.60
CA LEU A 13 -32.61 3.35 -38.77
C LEU A 13 -33.22 2.90 -37.44
N PHE A 14 -32.40 2.79 -36.40
CA PHE A 14 -32.88 2.78 -35.02
C PHE A 14 -33.04 4.23 -34.55
N THR A 15 -34.27 4.74 -34.61
CA THR A 15 -34.67 5.95 -33.88
C THR A 15 -34.92 5.57 -32.42
N GLY A 16 -33.84 5.48 -31.63
CA GLY A 16 -33.93 5.51 -30.16
C GLY A 16 -33.90 6.96 -29.71
N GLY A 17 -35.06 7.49 -29.31
CA GLY A 17 -35.14 8.80 -28.66
C GLY A 17 -34.38 8.76 -27.34
N CYS A 18 -33.42 9.67 -27.18
CA CYS A 18 -32.93 10.04 -25.86
C CYS A 18 -33.93 11.05 -25.31
N ASP A 19 -34.73 10.64 -24.33
CA ASP A 19 -35.50 11.58 -23.52
C ASP A 19 -34.51 12.39 -22.68
N ASP A 20 -34.30 13.66 -23.04
CA ASP A 20 -33.61 14.69 -22.25
C ASP A 20 -34.50 15.12 -21.06
N THR A 21 -34.79 14.20 -20.14
CA THR A 21 -35.33 14.54 -18.82
C THR A 21 -34.19 14.55 -17.80
N PRO A 22 -33.81 15.72 -17.24
CA PRO A 22 -32.90 15.77 -16.12
C PRO A 22 -33.47 14.95 -14.95
N ASN A 23 -32.69 14.01 -14.43
CA ASN A 23 -33.04 13.31 -13.20
C ASN A 23 -33.26 14.35 -12.08
N PRO A 24 -34.39 14.29 -11.35
CA PRO A 24 -34.58 15.17 -10.21
C PRO A 24 -33.52 14.87 -9.14
N PRO A 25 -33.03 15.91 -8.43
CA PRO A 25 -32.07 15.71 -7.34
C PRO A 25 -32.68 14.82 -6.25
N PRO A 26 -31.85 14.02 -5.54
CA PRO A 26 -32.32 13.22 -4.41
C PRO A 26 -32.92 14.11 -3.31
N PRO A 27 -33.94 13.63 -2.58
CA PRO A 27 -34.54 14.38 -1.49
C PRO A 27 -33.51 14.62 -0.37
N PRO A 28 -33.56 15.79 0.32
CA PRO A 28 -32.66 16.06 1.44
C PRO A 28 -32.92 15.08 2.61
N PRO A 29 -31.89 14.77 3.41
CA PRO A 29 -32.07 13.94 4.60
C PRO A 29 -33.02 14.63 5.61
N PRO A 30 -33.74 13.84 6.43
CA PRO A 30 -34.66 14.39 7.42
C PRO A 30 -33.89 15.23 8.45
N ARG A 31 -34.35 16.46 8.66
CA ARG A 31 -33.87 17.34 9.73
C ARG A 31 -34.37 16.80 11.07
N THR A 32 -33.44 16.43 11.94
CA THR A 32 -33.72 16.23 13.36
C THR A 32 -33.63 17.59 14.07
N ASP A 33 -34.79 18.22 14.28
CA ASP A 33 -34.91 19.41 15.11
C ASP A 33 -34.79 19.02 16.60
N GLY A 34 -33.57 18.84 17.07
CA GLY A 34 -33.23 18.72 18.49
C GLY A 34 -32.78 20.06 19.05
N GLY A 35 -33.71 21.00 19.22
CA GLY A 35 -33.45 22.23 19.97
C GLY A 35 -33.42 21.95 21.47
N MET A 36 -32.30 22.26 22.12
CA MET A 36 -32.23 22.38 23.59
C MET A 36 -31.77 23.79 23.93
N ASP A 37 -32.70 24.53 24.55
CA ASP A 37 -32.54 25.85 25.12
C ASP A 37 -31.43 25.89 26.17
N ALA A 38 -30.47 26.80 26.00
CA ALA A 38 -29.56 27.22 27.06
C ALA A 38 -30.20 28.37 27.87
N GLY A 39 -30.72 28.05 29.05
CA GLY A 39 -31.03 29.05 30.08
C GLY A 39 -29.78 29.34 30.94
N PRO A 40 -29.63 30.56 31.49
CA PRO A 40 -28.46 30.94 32.29
C PRO A 40 -28.69 30.63 33.78
N GLY A 41 -27.64 30.17 34.46
CA GLY A 41 -27.67 29.89 35.90
C GLY A 41 -26.28 29.84 36.53
N ASP A 42 -25.85 31.01 36.99
CA ASP A 42 -25.03 31.38 38.15
C ASP A 42 -23.88 30.51 38.70
N ALA A 43 -22.83 31.27 39.02
CA ALA A 43 -21.61 30.95 39.74
C ALA A 43 -21.81 30.28 41.11
N GLY A 44 -20.85 29.44 41.48
CA GLY A 44 -20.65 28.98 42.85
C GLY A 44 -19.35 28.18 42.97
N ASP A 45 -18.41 28.74 43.72
CA ASP A 45 -17.09 28.19 44.05
C ASP A 45 -17.19 26.84 44.79
N VAL A 46 -16.24 25.92 44.54
CA VAL A 46 -15.96 24.80 45.44
C VAL A 46 -14.46 24.64 45.66
N ASP A 47 -14.08 24.91 46.91
CA ASP A 47 -12.79 24.71 47.54
C ASP A 47 -12.36 23.23 47.57
N ALA A 48 -11.03 23.06 47.55
CA ALA A 48 -10.35 21.81 47.80
C ALA A 48 -10.43 21.42 49.29
N GLY A 49 -10.66 20.13 49.56
CA GLY A 49 -10.57 19.55 50.90
C GLY A 49 -10.50 18.02 50.87
N ASP A 50 -9.30 17.51 51.12
CA ASP A 50 -8.90 16.31 51.87
C ASP A 50 -9.73 15.01 51.78
N VAL A 51 -9.08 13.95 51.29
CA VAL A 51 -9.49 12.55 51.45
C VAL A 51 -8.51 11.81 52.35
N ASP A 52 -9.00 11.32 53.50
CA ASP A 52 -8.35 10.29 54.30
C ASP A 52 -9.35 9.16 54.61
N ALA A 53 -8.88 7.95 54.32
CA ALA A 53 -9.09 6.69 55.03
C ALA A 53 -10.44 5.93 54.99
N ALA A 54 -10.32 4.72 54.43
CA ALA A 54 -10.71 3.40 54.98
C ALA A 54 -12.18 2.92 54.93
N GLY A 55 -12.37 1.78 54.25
CA GLY A 55 -12.61 0.53 54.98
C GLY A 55 -13.99 -0.14 54.90
N PHE A 56 -14.00 -1.28 54.19
CA PHE A 56 -14.59 -2.59 54.52
C PHE A 56 -16.08 -2.95 54.28
N ASP A 57 -16.18 -4.12 53.61
CA ASP A 57 -17.04 -5.31 53.81
C ASP A 57 -18.46 -5.46 53.19
N ALA A 58 -18.47 -6.21 52.08
CA ALA A 58 -19.11 -7.52 51.87
C ALA A 58 -20.63 -7.75 52.08
N GLY A 59 -21.35 -7.71 50.94
CA GLY A 59 -22.27 -8.76 50.40
C GLY A 59 -23.66 -8.96 51.01
N PRO A 60 -24.50 -9.86 50.46
CA PRO A 60 -24.71 -10.27 49.05
C PRO A 60 -26.17 -9.99 48.59
N ASP A 61 -26.49 -10.28 47.31
CA ASP A 61 -27.82 -10.66 46.76
C ASP A 61 -28.02 -10.07 45.34
N PHE A 62 -27.57 -10.79 44.31
CA PHE A 62 -28.10 -10.59 42.95
C PHE A 62 -28.44 -11.94 42.33
N ASP A 63 -29.76 -12.17 42.21
CA ASP A 63 -30.35 -13.25 41.45
C ASP A 63 -30.02 -13.09 39.96
N ALA A 64 -29.40 -14.12 39.41
CA ALA A 64 -29.12 -14.26 37.99
C ALA A 64 -30.37 -14.71 37.21
N GLY A 65 -30.63 -14.02 36.10
CA GLY A 65 -31.56 -14.38 35.03
C GLY A 65 -31.22 -13.58 33.77
N PRO A 66 -31.40 -14.15 32.56
CA PRO A 66 -30.26 -14.38 31.68
C PRO A 66 -30.15 -13.33 30.57
N ASP A 67 -28.95 -13.30 29.95
CA ASP A 67 -28.60 -12.62 28.70
C ASP A 67 -27.92 -11.25 28.85
N PHE A 68 -26.78 -11.22 29.55
CA PHE A 68 -25.73 -10.21 29.36
C PHE A 68 -24.35 -10.87 29.49
N ASP A 69 -23.74 -11.23 28.36
CA ASP A 69 -22.30 -11.50 28.31
C ASP A 69 -21.55 -10.16 28.23
N ALA A 70 -21.30 -9.59 29.41
CA ALA A 70 -20.28 -8.59 29.63
C ALA A 70 -18.97 -9.31 29.99
N GLY A 71 -17.96 -9.23 29.12
CA GLY A 71 -16.57 -9.48 29.50
C GLY A 71 -16.02 -8.22 30.17
N PHE A 72 -16.21 -8.14 31.49
CA PHE A 72 -15.69 -7.09 32.36
C PHE A 72 -14.38 -7.59 32.98
N ASP A 73 -13.32 -6.78 32.87
CA ASP A 73 -12.03 -7.00 33.50
C ASP A 73 -12.14 -6.89 35.03
N ALA A 74 -11.80 -7.97 35.74
CA ALA A 74 -11.48 -7.92 37.16
C ALA A 74 -10.29 -8.84 37.43
N GLY A 75 -9.10 -8.25 37.52
CA GLY A 75 -7.90 -8.91 37.99
C GLY A 75 -8.11 -9.42 39.41
N PHE A 76 -7.91 -10.72 39.60
CA PHE A 76 -7.85 -11.37 40.90
C PHE A 76 -6.45 -11.95 41.08
N ASP A 77 -5.61 -11.24 41.84
CA ASP A 77 -4.36 -11.78 42.37
C ASP A 77 -4.70 -12.82 43.45
N ALA A 78 -4.52 -14.09 43.13
CA ALA A 78 -4.43 -15.16 44.12
C ALA A 78 -3.04 -15.79 44.02
N GLY A 79 -2.20 -15.49 45.02
CA GLY A 79 -1.01 -16.25 45.34
C GLY A 79 -1.33 -17.67 45.84
N PRO A 80 -0.28 -18.45 46.12
CA PRO A 80 -0.12 -19.84 45.71
C PRO A 80 -0.81 -20.80 46.67
N ASP A 81 -1.33 -21.92 46.16
CA ASP A 81 -1.41 -23.21 46.86
C ASP A 81 -2.02 -24.25 45.89
N PHE A 82 -1.17 -24.98 45.15
CA PHE A 82 -1.55 -26.31 44.68
C PHE A 82 -0.38 -27.28 44.88
N ASP A 83 -0.61 -28.15 45.87
CA ASP A 83 0.25 -29.24 46.27
C ASP A 83 0.58 -30.18 45.10
N ALA A 84 1.87 -30.46 44.96
CA ALA A 84 2.38 -31.52 44.13
C ALA A 84 2.00 -32.89 44.70
N GLY A 85 1.25 -33.68 43.92
CA GLY A 85 1.16 -35.13 44.07
C GLY A 85 1.95 -35.81 42.95
N PRO A 86 2.82 -36.79 43.25
CA PRO A 86 3.50 -37.58 42.23
C PRO A 86 2.55 -38.63 41.66
N ASP A 87 2.92 -39.21 40.52
CA ASP A 87 2.27 -40.36 39.85
C ASP A 87 1.34 -39.95 38.70
N HIS A 88 1.91 -39.83 37.49
CA HIS A 88 1.55 -40.71 36.38
C HIS A 88 2.55 -40.55 35.22
N ASP A 89 3.25 -41.65 34.96
CA ASP A 89 4.20 -41.83 33.87
C ASP A 89 3.56 -41.70 32.48
N ALA A 90 4.32 -41.02 31.62
CA ALA A 90 4.60 -41.35 30.23
C ALA A 90 3.48 -41.87 29.33
N GLY A 91 3.13 -41.03 28.35
CA GLY A 91 2.73 -41.50 27.03
C GLY A 91 1.69 -40.59 26.41
N PHE A 92 2.12 -39.51 25.74
CA PHE A 92 1.39 -39.05 24.57
C PHE A 92 2.35 -38.49 23.53
N ASP A 93 2.15 -39.02 22.33
CA ASP A 93 2.99 -38.90 21.15
C ASP A 93 3.15 -37.48 20.66
N ALA A 94 4.29 -37.24 20.00
CA ALA A 94 4.56 -36.08 19.18
C ALA A 94 3.48 -35.91 18.10
N GLY A 95 2.52 -35.03 18.36
CA GLY A 95 1.59 -34.47 17.39
C GLY A 95 1.87 -32.98 17.28
N SER A 96 2.40 -32.58 16.12
CA SER A 96 2.77 -31.21 15.78
C SER A 96 1.54 -30.32 15.65
N ASP A 97 1.09 -29.73 16.77
CA ASP A 97 0.18 -28.59 16.74
C ASP A 97 0.89 -27.40 17.39
N ALA A 98 1.79 -26.78 16.62
CA ALA A 98 2.20 -25.41 16.86
C ALA A 98 1.01 -24.48 16.52
N GLY A 99 -0.03 -24.54 17.35
CA GLY A 99 -0.98 -23.46 17.48
C GLY A 99 -0.22 -22.28 18.07
N LEU A 100 0.01 -21.26 17.26
CA LEU A 100 0.50 -19.97 17.69
C LEU A 100 -0.56 -19.33 18.60
N THR A 101 -0.61 -19.73 19.86
CA THR A 101 -1.23 -18.93 20.92
C THR A 101 -0.21 -17.88 21.31
N VAL A 102 -0.26 -16.73 20.65
CA VAL A 102 0.37 -15.52 21.15
C VAL A 102 -0.39 -15.10 22.39
N ASP A 103 0.16 -15.41 23.56
CA ASP A 103 -0.24 -14.80 24.83
C ASP A 103 0.23 -13.33 24.79
N PRO A 104 -0.69 -12.35 24.74
CA PRO A 104 -0.31 -10.93 24.60
C PRO A 104 0.39 -10.38 25.86
N ASP A 105 0.33 -11.10 26.99
CA ASP A 105 0.83 -10.61 28.28
C ASP A 105 2.13 -11.31 28.75
N ALA A 106 2.63 -12.30 28.02
CA ALA A 106 3.88 -13.01 28.37
C ALA A 106 5.11 -12.57 27.56
N ALA A 107 4.93 -11.72 26.55
CA ALA A 107 6.03 -11.11 25.82
C ALA A 107 6.16 -9.65 26.25
N GLY A 108 7.13 -9.35 27.12
CA GLY A 108 7.77 -8.05 27.02
C GLY A 108 8.12 -7.83 25.54
N PHE A 109 7.78 -6.66 24.99
CA PHE A 109 7.95 -6.27 23.58
C PHE A 109 9.42 -6.23 23.10
N ASP A 110 10.27 -7.08 23.66
CA ASP A 110 11.66 -7.36 23.31
C ASP A 110 11.82 -8.78 22.74
N ALA A 111 10.71 -9.46 22.42
CA ALA A 111 10.73 -10.56 21.47
C ALA A 111 11.08 -9.96 20.10
N ALA A 112 12.38 -9.77 19.87
CA ALA A 112 12.95 -9.39 18.59
C ALA A 112 12.25 -10.24 17.53
N LEU A 113 11.50 -9.58 16.65
CA LEU A 113 11.08 -10.18 15.38
C LEU A 113 12.32 -10.90 14.84
N PRO A 114 12.24 -12.21 14.51
CA PRO A 114 13.39 -12.92 14.00
C PRO A 114 13.97 -12.08 12.87
N ASP A 115 15.29 -11.84 12.92
CA ASP A 115 15.98 -11.08 11.88
C ASP A 115 15.49 -11.61 10.53
N ALA A 116 14.83 -10.77 9.74
CA ALA A 116 14.17 -11.20 8.53
C ALA A 116 15.18 -11.79 7.53
N CYS A 117 16.48 -11.48 7.68
CA CYS A 117 17.57 -12.14 6.98
C CYS A 117 17.70 -13.64 7.30
N SER A 118 17.33 -14.05 8.51
CA SER A 118 17.31 -15.46 8.94
C SER A 118 16.09 -16.21 8.40
N LEU A 119 15.04 -15.51 7.97
CA LEU A 119 13.85 -16.10 7.35
C LEU A 119 14.00 -16.28 5.83
N VAL A 120 15.06 -15.74 5.24
CA VAL A 120 15.35 -15.91 3.82
C VAL A 120 15.54 -17.40 3.54
N PRO A 121 14.72 -18.03 2.67
CA PRO A 121 14.87 -19.43 2.38
C PRO A 121 16.26 -19.68 1.81
N SER A 122 16.99 -20.68 2.32
CA SER A 122 18.30 -21.08 1.79
C SER A 122 18.17 -21.44 0.31
N GLY A 123 18.53 -20.52 -0.57
CA GLY A 123 18.52 -20.71 -2.02
C GLY A 123 19.91 -20.47 -2.57
N PRO A 124 20.18 -20.90 -3.82
CA PRO A 124 21.51 -20.78 -4.38
C PRO A 124 21.95 -19.32 -4.43
N THR A 125 23.05 -19.02 -3.75
CA THR A 125 23.77 -17.77 -3.94
C THR A 125 24.23 -17.67 -5.39
N CYS A 126 24.24 -16.47 -5.95
CA CYS A 126 24.64 -16.25 -7.33
C CYS A 126 25.94 -15.46 -7.43
N THR A 127 26.53 -15.51 -8.62
CA THR A 127 27.55 -14.57 -9.09
C THR A 127 27.05 -13.95 -10.39
N SER A 128 27.69 -12.88 -10.86
CA SER A 128 27.28 -12.20 -12.10
C SER A 128 27.16 -13.20 -13.26
N GLY A 129 25.95 -13.33 -13.83
CA GLY A 129 25.65 -14.23 -14.94
C GLY A 129 25.34 -15.69 -14.57
N SER A 130 25.26 -16.04 -13.27
CA SER A 130 24.89 -17.40 -12.86
C SER A 130 23.38 -17.61 -12.73
N CYS A 131 22.58 -16.56 -12.89
CA CYS A 131 21.12 -16.65 -12.85
C CYS A 131 20.55 -17.11 -14.21
N GLY A 132 19.42 -17.81 -14.16
CA GLY A 132 18.70 -18.25 -15.36
C GLY A 132 18.18 -17.08 -16.20
N ALA A 133 17.67 -17.39 -17.39
CA ALA A 133 17.07 -16.40 -18.27
C ALA A 133 15.92 -15.66 -17.57
N GLY A 134 15.85 -14.34 -17.71
CA GLY A 134 14.87 -13.49 -17.02
C GLY A 134 15.21 -13.21 -15.55
N SER A 135 16.40 -13.57 -15.09
CA SER A 135 16.84 -13.28 -13.72
C SER A 135 18.21 -12.59 -13.68
N THR A 136 18.42 -11.79 -12.65
CA THR A 136 19.68 -11.07 -12.40
C THR A 136 20.15 -11.28 -10.97
N CYS A 137 21.46 -11.19 -10.77
CA CYS A 137 22.11 -11.46 -9.49
C CYS A 137 22.24 -10.15 -8.70
N LEU A 138 21.48 -9.98 -7.62
CA LEU A 138 21.44 -8.76 -6.81
C LEU A 138 21.73 -9.07 -5.34
N ASN A 139 22.19 -8.06 -4.61
CA ASN A 139 22.28 -8.14 -3.16
C ASN A 139 20.88 -8.15 -2.55
N ASN A 140 20.58 -9.14 -1.72
CA ASN A 140 19.30 -9.28 -1.04
C ASN A 140 19.09 -8.28 0.12
N GLY A 141 20.13 -7.52 0.46
CA GLY A 141 20.18 -6.62 1.59
C GLY A 141 20.60 -7.27 2.90
N CYS A 142 20.79 -8.58 2.90
CA CYS A 142 21.41 -9.32 4.00
C CYS A 142 22.90 -9.60 3.74
N GLY A 143 23.48 -8.96 2.71
CA GLY A 143 24.88 -9.18 2.31
C GLY A 143 25.09 -10.39 1.41
N GLU A 144 24.03 -11.06 0.97
CA GLU A 144 24.10 -12.21 0.07
C GLU A 144 23.65 -11.84 -1.35
N MET A 145 24.27 -12.48 -2.34
CA MET A 145 23.89 -12.33 -3.74
C MET A 145 22.87 -13.40 -4.13
N ARG A 146 21.69 -13.01 -4.61
CA ARG A 146 20.60 -13.92 -5.01
C ARG A 146 20.00 -13.55 -6.36
N CYS A 147 19.34 -14.52 -7.00
CA CYS A 147 18.69 -14.31 -8.29
C CYS A 147 17.28 -13.74 -8.11
N TYR A 148 17.04 -12.57 -8.71
CA TYR A 148 15.75 -11.89 -8.75
C TYR A 148 15.26 -11.75 -10.19
N ALA A 149 13.97 -11.48 -10.37
CA ALA A 149 13.41 -11.08 -11.65
C ALA A 149 14.24 -9.93 -12.25
N ALA A 150 14.60 -10.06 -13.51
CA ALA A 150 15.42 -9.05 -14.19
C ALA A 150 14.65 -7.77 -14.54
N GLY A 151 13.30 -7.82 -14.53
CA GLY A 151 12.40 -6.73 -14.86
C GLY A 151 11.07 -6.81 -14.12
N HIS A 152 10.17 -5.87 -14.41
CA HIS A 152 8.80 -5.85 -13.88
C HIS A 152 7.97 -7.03 -14.44
N PRO A 153 6.92 -7.46 -13.72
CA PRO A 153 6.02 -8.51 -14.19
C PRO A 153 5.32 -8.10 -15.49
N CYS A 154 4.99 -9.08 -16.33
CA CYS A 154 4.27 -8.86 -17.58
C CYS A 154 3.43 -10.07 -17.98
N GLY A 155 2.30 -9.81 -18.64
CA GLY A 155 1.50 -10.84 -19.32
C GLY A 155 1.84 -10.94 -20.81
N SER A 156 2.30 -9.84 -21.41
CA SER A 156 2.67 -9.76 -22.82
C SER A 156 3.75 -8.71 -23.06
N GLY A 157 4.32 -8.68 -24.27
CA GLY A 157 5.28 -7.64 -24.64
C GLY A 157 4.72 -6.21 -24.61
N ALA A 158 3.40 -6.03 -24.57
CA ALA A 158 2.77 -4.72 -24.47
C ALA A 158 2.89 -4.09 -23.07
N ASP A 159 3.04 -4.92 -22.03
CA ASP A 159 3.28 -4.44 -20.66
C ASP A 159 4.70 -3.88 -20.49
N CYS A 160 5.60 -4.25 -21.42
CA CYS A 160 7.01 -3.90 -21.36
C CYS A 160 7.34 -2.61 -22.11
N PRO A 161 8.48 -1.99 -21.79
CA PRO A 161 8.98 -0.82 -22.50
C PRO A 161 9.19 -1.09 -23.99
N SER A 162 9.14 -0.02 -24.79
CA SER A 162 9.44 -0.11 -26.21
C SER A 162 10.84 -0.71 -26.43
N GLY A 163 10.95 -1.75 -27.25
CA GLY A 163 12.21 -2.45 -27.50
C GLY A 163 12.55 -3.57 -26.51
N SER A 164 11.66 -3.84 -25.55
CA SER A 164 11.79 -4.94 -24.58
C SER A 164 10.79 -6.05 -24.88
N SER A 165 10.96 -7.21 -24.23
CA SER A 165 10.14 -8.40 -24.47
C SER A 165 9.73 -9.03 -23.15
N CYS A 166 8.51 -9.55 -23.09
CA CYS A 166 8.02 -10.33 -21.96
C CYS A 166 8.48 -11.78 -22.09
N THR A 167 9.48 -12.19 -21.29
CA THR A 167 10.03 -13.55 -21.30
C THR A 167 10.03 -14.12 -19.89
N GLY A 168 9.41 -15.29 -19.69
CA GLY A 168 9.30 -15.88 -18.35
C GLY A 168 8.43 -15.07 -17.39
N GLY A 169 7.50 -14.25 -17.91
CA GLY A 169 6.61 -13.41 -17.11
C GLY A 169 7.24 -12.11 -16.60
N VAL A 170 8.44 -11.76 -17.08
CA VAL A 170 9.13 -10.52 -16.72
C VAL A 170 9.59 -9.77 -17.97
N CYS A 171 9.59 -8.45 -17.88
CA CYS A 171 10.14 -7.60 -18.92
C CYS A 171 11.65 -7.73 -18.97
N GLY A 172 12.19 -7.86 -20.17
CA GLY A 172 13.62 -7.99 -20.38
C GLY A 172 14.06 -7.34 -21.67
N ARG A 173 15.22 -6.71 -21.61
CA ARG A 173 15.93 -6.16 -22.77
C ARG A 173 17.27 -6.87 -22.93
N SER A 174 17.70 -7.04 -24.19
CA SER A 174 18.97 -7.71 -24.52
C SER A 174 20.22 -6.99 -23.98
N SER A 175 20.13 -5.68 -23.77
CA SER A 175 21.18 -4.89 -23.14
C SER A 175 20.61 -3.62 -22.50
N GLY A 176 20.99 -3.35 -21.25
CA GLY A 176 20.59 -2.15 -20.52
C GLY A 176 19.08 -2.10 -20.29
N CYS A 177 18.54 -0.88 -20.19
CA CYS A 177 17.12 -0.61 -19.97
C CYS A 177 16.64 0.55 -20.86
N GLY A 178 15.34 0.61 -21.13
CA GLY A 178 14.66 1.71 -21.81
C GLY A 178 13.90 2.61 -20.85
N ASP A 179 13.23 1.99 -19.88
CA ASP A 179 12.69 2.63 -18.68
C ASP A 179 12.80 1.66 -17.50
N SER A 180 12.32 2.07 -16.33
CA SER A 180 12.47 1.33 -15.07
C SER A 180 11.81 -0.05 -15.08
N ARG A 181 10.82 -0.33 -15.95
CA ARG A 181 10.20 -1.66 -16.06
C ARG A 181 11.13 -2.73 -16.63
N ASP A 182 12.20 -2.33 -17.32
CA ASP A 182 13.26 -3.25 -17.77
C ASP A 182 14.20 -3.66 -16.64
N CYS A 183 14.08 -3.03 -15.47
CA CYS A 183 14.93 -3.24 -14.32
C CYS A 183 14.18 -4.02 -13.23
N PRO A 184 14.90 -4.68 -12.31
CA PRO A 184 14.27 -5.34 -11.17
C PRO A 184 13.39 -4.38 -10.37
N LEU A 185 12.36 -4.89 -9.70
CA LEU A 185 11.51 -4.06 -8.83
C LEU A 185 12.37 -3.27 -7.83
N GLY A 186 12.09 -1.98 -7.69
CA GLY A 186 12.87 -1.06 -6.86
C GLY A 186 14.16 -0.54 -7.52
N PHE A 187 14.36 -0.73 -8.83
CA PHE A 187 15.48 -0.14 -9.58
C PHE A 187 14.94 0.88 -10.60
N SER A 188 15.72 1.93 -10.89
CA SER A 188 15.41 2.88 -11.98
C SER A 188 16.30 2.66 -13.20
N CYS A 189 15.79 3.03 -14.37
CA CYS A 189 16.61 3.09 -15.57
C CYS A 189 17.32 4.45 -15.70
N ASP A 190 18.60 4.48 -15.38
CA ASP A 190 19.41 5.69 -15.45
C ASP A 190 20.39 5.60 -16.62
N SER A 191 20.17 6.42 -17.65
CA SER A 191 21.05 6.46 -18.84
C SER A 191 21.29 5.08 -19.47
N GLY A 192 20.29 4.20 -19.41
CA GLY A 192 20.35 2.84 -19.95
C GLY A 192 20.94 1.78 -19.01
N ALA A 193 21.22 2.12 -17.74
CA ALA A 193 21.65 1.18 -16.71
C ALA A 193 20.63 1.09 -15.56
N CYS A 194 20.39 -0.12 -15.04
CA CYS A 194 19.56 -0.31 -13.86
C CYS A 194 20.32 0.09 -12.60
N VAL A 195 19.83 1.11 -11.91
CA VAL A 195 20.40 1.64 -10.67
C VAL A 195 19.51 1.24 -9.50
N ASP A 196 20.11 0.74 -8.42
CA ASP A 196 19.38 0.32 -7.22
C ASP A 196 18.75 1.55 -6.55
N ARG A 197 17.42 1.53 -6.44
CA ARG A 197 16.59 2.56 -5.80
C ARG A 197 15.81 1.99 -4.62
N ARG A 198 16.18 0.80 -4.13
CA ARG A 198 15.53 0.21 -2.96
C ARG A 198 15.96 0.98 -1.71
N ILE A 199 14.97 1.40 -0.94
CA ILE A 199 15.15 2.00 0.38
C ILE A 199 14.39 1.18 1.41
N ARG A 200 14.98 1.01 2.59
CA ARG A 200 14.36 0.21 3.66
C ARG A 200 13.15 0.89 4.28
N CYS A 201 12.23 0.07 4.76
CA CYS A 201 11.12 0.47 5.59
C CYS A 201 10.94 -0.50 6.76
N ASP A 202 10.33 0.00 7.83
CA ASP A 202 9.99 -0.74 9.03
C ASP A 202 8.85 0.01 9.76
N PRO A 203 8.23 -0.56 10.81
CA PRO A 203 7.13 0.10 11.53
C PRO A 203 7.44 1.49 12.09
N THR A 204 8.72 1.85 12.23
CA THR A 204 9.20 3.17 12.67
C THR A 204 9.65 4.07 11.52
N GLN A 205 9.73 3.53 10.29
CA GLN A 205 10.21 4.22 9.10
C GLN A 205 9.22 4.08 7.94
N ALA A 206 8.21 4.95 7.92
CA ALA A 206 7.24 5.05 6.84
C ALA A 206 7.90 5.34 5.49
N CYS A 207 7.33 4.79 4.42
CA CYS A 207 7.79 5.04 3.06
C CYS A 207 7.48 6.47 2.58
N PRO A 208 8.16 6.97 1.54
CA PRO A 208 7.76 8.20 0.87
C PRO A 208 6.34 8.09 0.34
N THR A 209 5.71 9.22 0.06
CA THR A 209 4.34 9.23 -0.48
C THR A 209 4.29 8.55 -1.85
N GLY A 210 3.24 7.75 -2.08
CA GLY A 210 3.11 6.95 -3.30
C GLY A 210 3.88 5.63 -3.28
N PHE A 211 4.44 5.26 -2.13
CA PHE A 211 5.10 3.98 -1.90
C PHE A 211 4.41 3.22 -0.77
N TYR A 212 4.57 1.91 -0.77
CA TYR A 212 4.15 1.04 0.30
C TYR A 212 5.31 0.17 0.78
N CYS A 213 5.27 -0.22 2.04
CA CYS A 213 6.28 -1.09 2.63
C CYS A 213 5.88 -2.56 2.44
N GLU A 214 6.71 -3.34 1.75
CA GLU A 214 6.49 -4.77 1.56
C GLU A 214 7.67 -5.57 2.07
N LEU A 215 7.39 -6.61 2.86
CA LEU A 215 8.38 -7.61 3.24
C LEU A 215 8.71 -8.47 2.02
N SER A 216 9.90 -8.27 1.46
CA SER A 216 10.40 -9.15 0.43
C SER A 216 11.00 -10.39 1.08
N LEU A 217 10.23 -11.48 1.11
CA LEU A 217 10.71 -12.78 1.62
C LEU A 217 11.90 -13.33 0.83
N ALA A 218 12.03 -12.92 -0.44
CA ALA A 218 13.19 -13.24 -1.26
C ALA A 218 14.45 -12.48 -0.79
N GLU A 219 14.26 -11.29 -0.21
CA GLU A 219 15.33 -10.41 0.26
C GLU A 219 15.59 -10.48 1.76
N GLY A 220 14.62 -10.91 2.56
CA GLY A 220 14.73 -10.94 4.02
C GLY A 220 14.68 -9.57 4.65
N ARG A 221 14.17 -8.57 3.92
CA ARG A 221 14.02 -7.19 4.38
C ARG A 221 12.77 -6.59 3.75
N SER A 222 12.27 -5.54 4.39
CA SER A 222 11.18 -4.75 3.85
C SER A 222 11.71 -3.52 3.11
N TYR A 223 11.17 -3.27 1.92
CA TYR A 223 11.52 -2.13 1.09
C TYR A 223 10.28 -1.33 0.70
N CYS A 224 10.50 -0.06 0.40
CA CYS A 224 9.47 0.77 -0.20
C CYS A 224 9.37 0.46 -1.69
N PHE A 225 8.20 -0.06 -2.11
CA PHE A 225 7.85 -0.25 -3.51
C PHE A 225 6.89 0.84 -3.96
N ARG A 226 7.04 1.27 -5.21
CA ARG A 226 6.16 2.27 -5.81
C ARG A 226 4.77 1.66 -6.00
N ALA A 227 3.73 2.38 -5.63
CA ALA A 227 2.35 1.91 -5.79
C ALA A 227 1.86 2.00 -7.25
N HIS A 228 2.41 2.93 -8.04
CA HIS A 228 1.88 3.31 -9.35
C HIS A 228 2.88 3.10 -10.48
N ASP A 229 2.92 1.88 -11.05
CA ASP A 229 3.74 1.57 -12.23
C ASP A 229 2.91 1.59 -13.53
N PRO A 230 3.50 1.94 -14.69
CA PRO A 230 2.77 1.92 -15.95
C PRO A 230 2.41 0.49 -16.36
N CYS A 231 1.18 0.28 -16.82
CA CYS A 231 0.66 -1.05 -17.16
C CYS A 231 -0.23 -1.04 -18.40
N THR A 232 -0.42 -2.22 -19.01
CA THR A 232 -1.44 -2.43 -20.07
C THR A 232 -2.45 -3.53 -19.72
N SER A 233 -2.13 -4.36 -18.73
CA SER A 233 -2.96 -5.43 -18.23
C SER A 233 -2.69 -5.67 -16.74
N ASN A 234 -3.59 -6.35 -16.04
CA ASN A 234 -3.38 -6.72 -14.63
C ASN A 234 -2.16 -7.63 -14.42
N ALA A 235 -1.73 -8.35 -15.45
CA ALA A 235 -0.51 -9.17 -15.39
C ALA A 235 0.77 -8.34 -15.36
N GLY A 236 0.70 -7.05 -15.72
CA GLY A 236 1.80 -6.10 -15.59
C GLY A 236 1.95 -5.48 -14.20
N CYS A 237 1.06 -5.82 -13.26
CA CYS A 237 1.02 -5.20 -11.94
C CYS A 237 1.49 -6.14 -10.83
N PRO A 238 2.16 -5.59 -9.79
CA PRO A 238 2.49 -6.34 -8.57
C PRO A 238 1.22 -6.70 -7.77
N LEU A 239 1.39 -7.57 -6.76
CA LEU A 239 0.30 -8.21 -6.01
C LEU A 239 -0.81 -7.23 -5.58
N LEU A 240 -2.07 -7.66 -5.74
CA LEU A 240 -3.29 -6.93 -5.36
C LEU A 240 -3.54 -5.60 -6.11
N ALA A 241 -2.63 -5.18 -6.99
CA ALA A 241 -2.86 -4.04 -7.87
C ALA A 241 -3.59 -4.45 -9.16
N GLU A 242 -4.43 -3.56 -9.65
CA GLU A 242 -5.12 -3.71 -10.92
C GLU A 242 -4.69 -2.60 -11.87
N CYS A 243 -4.61 -2.93 -13.16
CA CYS A 243 -4.25 -1.97 -14.17
C CYS A 243 -5.45 -1.09 -14.51
N ARG A 244 -5.36 0.21 -14.21
CA ARG A 244 -6.49 1.13 -14.38
C ARG A 244 -6.06 2.48 -14.95
N ASN A 245 -7.01 3.15 -15.58
CA ASN A 245 -6.87 4.54 -15.95
C ASN A 245 -7.21 5.43 -14.74
N VAL A 246 -6.23 5.67 -13.87
CA VAL A 246 -6.41 6.50 -12.67
C VAL A 246 -6.46 7.99 -13.02
N THR A 247 -5.67 8.45 -13.97
CA THR A 247 -5.54 9.88 -14.29
C THR A 247 -6.60 10.39 -15.28
N GLY A 248 -7.44 9.50 -15.82
CA GLY A 248 -8.31 9.79 -16.96
C GLY A 248 -7.56 9.86 -18.31
N SER A 249 -6.23 9.72 -18.31
CA SER A 249 -5.36 9.76 -19.48
C SER A 249 -4.40 8.57 -19.53
N SER A 250 -3.79 8.32 -20.68
CA SER A 250 -2.71 7.32 -20.78
C SER A 250 -1.40 7.86 -20.16
N PRO A 251 -0.53 6.99 -19.61
CA PRO A 251 -0.69 5.53 -19.50
C PRO A 251 -1.65 5.11 -18.37
N ASN A 252 -2.18 3.89 -18.46
CA ASN A 252 -2.78 3.24 -17.29
C ASN A 252 -1.69 2.95 -16.27
N VAL A 253 -2.06 2.91 -14.99
CA VAL A 253 -1.17 2.63 -13.89
C VAL A 253 -1.68 1.46 -13.07
N CYS A 254 -0.77 0.71 -12.48
CA CYS A 254 -1.08 -0.21 -11.41
C CYS A 254 -1.63 0.59 -10.24
N HIS A 255 -2.81 0.20 -9.78
CA HIS A 255 -3.52 0.87 -8.71
C HIS A 255 -3.97 -0.14 -7.69
N ILE A 256 -3.63 0.09 -6.43
CA ILE A 256 -3.97 -0.80 -5.33
C ILE A 256 -5.49 -0.81 -5.16
N ALA A 257 -6.12 -1.99 -5.35
CA ALA A 257 -7.56 -2.12 -5.53
C ALA A 257 -8.37 -2.21 -4.22
N THR A 258 -7.71 -2.19 -3.07
CA THR A 258 -8.28 -2.66 -1.79
C THR A 258 -9.12 -1.63 -1.03
N GLY A 259 -9.27 -0.39 -1.52
CA GLY A 259 -10.07 0.66 -0.86
C GLY A 259 -11.30 1.11 -1.67
N PRO A 260 -12.43 1.48 -1.02
CA PRO A 260 -13.61 2.03 -1.69
C PRO A 260 -13.47 3.52 -2.08
N ASN A 261 -12.38 4.20 -1.68
CA ASN A 261 -12.35 5.66 -1.64
C ASN A 261 -12.16 6.31 -3.02
N CYS A 262 -11.40 5.69 -3.93
CA CYS A 262 -11.27 6.18 -5.31
C CYS A 262 -10.77 5.08 -6.27
N ARG A 263 -11.24 5.14 -7.52
CA ARG A 263 -10.76 4.32 -8.64
C ARG A 263 -10.00 5.14 -9.68
N ASN A 264 -10.27 6.43 -9.75
CA ASN A 264 -9.63 7.41 -10.61
C ASN A 264 -9.74 8.82 -10.00
N ASN A 265 -9.00 9.78 -10.55
CA ASN A 265 -8.93 11.16 -10.04
C ASN A 265 -10.28 11.88 -10.07
N ALA A 266 -11.21 11.51 -10.96
CA ALA A 266 -12.54 12.12 -10.99
C ALA A 266 -13.47 11.64 -9.86
N ASP A 267 -13.08 10.60 -9.11
CA ASP A 267 -13.79 10.19 -7.90
C ASP A 267 -13.47 11.11 -6.71
N CYS A 268 -12.44 11.96 -6.81
CA CYS A 268 -11.99 12.80 -5.70
C CYS A 268 -12.82 14.09 -5.54
N PRO A 269 -13.34 14.37 -4.33
CA PRO A 269 -14.32 15.42 -4.13
C PRO A 269 -13.73 16.83 -4.12
N MET A 270 -12.45 16.98 -3.79
CA MET A 270 -11.80 18.30 -3.69
C MET A 270 -10.89 18.57 -4.88
N VAL A 271 -10.91 19.83 -5.34
CA VAL A 271 -10.00 20.29 -6.41
C VAL A 271 -8.56 20.21 -5.92
N GLY A 272 -7.71 19.59 -6.74
CA GLY A 272 -6.30 19.36 -6.42
C GLY A 272 -6.05 18.07 -5.64
N GLU A 273 -7.07 17.24 -5.46
CA GLU A 273 -6.91 15.85 -5.01
C GLU A 273 -6.85 14.89 -6.20
N VAL A 274 -6.02 13.88 -6.04
CA VAL A 274 -5.86 12.76 -6.97
C VAL A 274 -6.01 11.46 -6.20
N CYS A 275 -6.30 10.39 -6.93
CA CYS A 275 -6.45 9.07 -6.36
C CYS A 275 -5.05 8.45 -6.18
N GLY A 276 -4.52 8.53 -4.97
CA GLY A 276 -3.20 8.04 -4.61
C GLY A 276 -3.25 6.77 -3.77
N ALA A 277 -2.08 6.43 -3.19
CA ALA A 277 -1.92 5.33 -2.25
C ALA A 277 -1.51 5.88 -0.89
N HIS A 278 -2.19 5.45 0.17
CA HIS A 278 -1.81 5.82 1.53
C HIS A 278 -0.51 5.11 1.93
N PRO A 279 0.51 5.83 2.45
CA PRO A 279 1.83 5.25 2.73
C PRO A 279 1.82 4.19 3.85
N GLU A 280 0.78 4.17 4.69
CA GLU A 280 0.71 3.27 5.85
C GLU A 280 -0.30 2.11 5.68
N PHE A 281 -1.36 2.29 4.89
CA PHE A 281 -2.51 1.37 4.93
C PHE A 281 -2.67 0.50 3.68
N PHE A 282 -1.84 0.68 2.64
CA PHE A 282 -1.97 -0.06 1.39
C PHE A 282 -3.40 0.03 0.81
N GLU A 283 -3.94 1.24 0.81
CA GLU A 283 -5.29 1.53 0.32
C GLU A 283 -5.28 2.74 -0.61
N ALA A 284 -6.21 2.73 -1.57
CA ALA A 284 -6.48 3.87 -2.43
C ALA A 284 -7.21 4.97 -1.64
N GLU A 285 -6.74 6.20 -1.75
CA GLU A 285 -7.32 7.35 -1.06
C GLU A 285 -7.22 8.61 -1.93
N CYS A 286 -8.24 9.45 -1.85
CA CYS A 286 -8.18 10.80 -2.40
C CYS A 286 -7.34 11.69 -1.50
N GLY A 287 -6.33 12.32 -2.08
CA GLY A 287 -5.50 13.26 -1.37
C GLY A 287 -4.61 14.05 -2.31
N PRO A 288 -3.71 14.88 -1.79
CA PRO A 288 -2.92 15.77 -2.62
C PRO A 288 -1.78 15.07 -3.39
N TYR A 289 -1.56 13.78 -3.14
CA TYR A 289 -0.46 13.01 -3.74
C TYR A 289 -0.98 11.79 -4.48
N GLY A 290 -0.40 11.53 -5.65
CA GLY A 290 -0.79 10.41 -6.50
C GLY A 290 -0.54 10.72 -7.98
N PRO A 291 -0.95 9.80 -8.88
CA PRO A 291 -0.78 9.95 -10.31
C PRO A 291 -1.57 11.16 -10.86
N CYS A 292 -0.97 11.86 -11.82
CA CYS A 292 -1.58 12.99 -12.49
C CYS A 292 -1.35 12.91 -14.00
N ALA A 293 -2.31 13.42 -14.78
CA ALA A 293 -2.16 13.63 -16.21
C ALA A 293 -1.53 14.99 -16.50
N THR A 294 -1.90 16.02 -15.73
CA THR A 294 -1.42 17.39 -15.88
C THR A 294 -1.26 18.09 -14.54
N ALA A 295 -0.54 19.21 -14.52
CA ALA A 295 -0.43 20.04 -13.32
C ALA A 295 -1.78 20.61 -12.83
N ALA A 296 -2.83 20.61 -13.66
CA ALA A 296 -4.17 21.03 -13.26
C ALA A 296 -4.88 20.01 -12.36
N ASP A 297 -4.42 18.75 -12.33
CA ASP A 297 -4.95 17.72 -11.44
C ASP A 297 -4.44 17.90 -10.00
N CYS A 298 -3.31 18.57 -9.84
CA CYS A 298 -2.62 18.72 -8.56
C CYS A 298 -3.05 19.98 -7.80
N GLY A 299 -2.67 20.06 -6.52
CA GLY A 299 -2.83 21.24 -5.69
C GLY A 299 -2.23 22.51 -6.32
N SER A 300 -2.76 23.68 -5.94
CA SER A 300 -2.31 24.95 -6.52
C SER A 300 -0.81 25.17 -6.31
N GLY A 301 -0.07 25.41 -7.39
CA GLY A 301 1.38 25.62 -7.37
C GLY A 301 2.21 24.34 -7.39
N TRP A 302 1.57 23.17 -7.46
CA TRP A 302 2.25 21.87 -7.55
C TRP A 302 2.54 21.53 -9.01
N SER A 303 3.50 20.63 -9.21
CA SER A 303 3.89 20.15 -10.52
C SER A 303 3.45 18.71 -10.71
N CYS A 304 3.09 18.35 -11.94
CA CYS A 304 2.88 16.96 -12.34
C CYS A 304 4.15 16.46 -13.01
N LEU A 305 4.96 15.66 -12.31
CA LEU A 305 6.31 15.28 -12.73
C LEU A 305 6.47 13.77 -12.83
N ASP A 306 7.10 13.31 -13.91
CA ASP A 306 7.57 11.94 -14.06
C ASP A 306 8.94 11.80 -13.39
N LEU A 307 8.94 11.46 -12.09
CA LEU A 307 10.18 11.28 -11.34
C LEU A 307 10.97 10.03 -11.78
N TRP A 308 10.31 9.05 -12.41
CA TRP A 308 10.88 7.72 -12.72
C TRP A 308 11.33 7.57 -14.18
N GLY A 309 10.90 8.46 -15.06
CA GLY A 309 11.19 8.41 -16.49
C GLY A 309 10.45 7.28 -17.21
N ASP A 310 9.37 6.76 -16.62
CA ASP A 310 8.58 5.65 -17.16
C ASP A 310 7.23 6.09 -17.75
N GLY A 311 6.97 7.39 -17.76
CA GLY A 311 5.76 8.01 -18.30
C GLY A 311 4.63 8.16 -17.28
N VAL A 312 4.79 7.69 -16.04
CA VAL A 312 3.81 7.92 -14.97
C VAL A 312 4.24 9.15 -14.16
N SER A 313 3.47 10.22 -14.31
CA SER A 313 3.67 11.46 -13.54
C SER A 313 2.89 11.46 -12.24
N GLU A 314 3.42 12.13 -11.22
CA GLU A 314 2.81 12.29 -9.90
C GLU A 314 2.78 13.75 -9.44
N CYS A 315 1.84 14.07 -8.55
CA CYS A 315 1.73 15.40 -7.96
C CYS A 315 2.85 15.66 -6.95
N VAL A 316 3.68 16.67 -7.25
CA VAL A 316 4.87 17.03 -6.48
C VAL A 316 4.75 18.47 -5.94
N PRO A 317 4.90 18.69 -4.62
CA PRO A 317 4.95 20.02 -4.04
C PRO A 317 6.15 20.85 -4.55
N PRO A 318 6.04 22.18 -4.58
CA PRO A 318 7.18 23.03 -4.94
C PRO A 318 8.32 22.94 -3.91
N GLY A 319 9.53 23.35 -4.32
CA GLY A 319 10.68 23.48 -3.42
C GLY A 319 11.52 22.21 -3.22
N GLY A 320 11.35 21.20 -4.07
CA GLY A 320 12.16 19.98 -4.07
C GLY A 320 13.62 20.19 -4.51
N SER A 321 14.48 19.23 -4.16
CA SER A 321 15.90 19.18 -4.57
C SER A 321 16.16 18.25 -5.75
N CYS A 322 15.16 17.49 -6.20
CA CYS A 322 15.26 16.58 -7.33
C CYS A 322 13.97 16.61 -8.16
N THR A 323 14.09 16.23 -9.43
CA THR A 323 12.99 16.17 -10.40
C THR A 323 12.94 14.83 -11.15
N ARG A 324 13.92 13.96 -10.92
CA ARG A 324 14.02 12.62 -11.49
C ARG A 324 14.95 11.74 -10.64
N GLN A 325 14.85 10.41 -10.76
CA GLN A 325 15.72 9.48 -10.02
C GLN A 325 17.21 9.75 -10.26
N SER A 326 17.59 10.02 -11.50
CA SER A 326 19.00 10.28 -11.87
C SER A 326 19.62 11.56 -11.28
N ASP A 327 18.83 12.41 -10.60
CA ASP A 327 19.37 13.53 -9.80
C ASP A 327 19.98 13.05 -8.47
N CYS A 328 19.61 11.84 -8.03
CA CYS A 328 20.01 11.24 -6.76
C CYS A 328 21.05 10.13 -6.95
N ALA A 329 21.89 9.92 -5.94
CA ALA A 329 22.90 8.86 -5.93
C ALA A 329 22.24 7.46 -5.93
N ALA A 330 23.01 6.43 -6.30
CA ALA A 330 22.54 5.05 -6.19
C ALA A 330 22.23 4.71 -4.72
N GLY A 331 21.12 4.01 -4.48
CA GLY A 331 20.58 3.74 -3.14
C GLY A 331 19.71 4.87 -2.56
N ASP A 332 19.54 5.97 -3.29
CA ASP A 332 18.63 7.06 -2.94
C ASP A 332 17.44 7.09 -3.87
N VAL A 333 16.29 7.57 -3.39
CA VAL A 333 15.08 7.76 -4.21
C VAL A 333 14.74 9.23 -4.28
N CYS A 334 14.51 9.76 -5.49
CA CYS A 334 13.83 11.03 -5.67
C CYS A 334 12.33 10.81 -5.45
N ALA A 335 11.81 11.23 -4.30
CA ALA A 335 10.40 11.08 -3.96
C ALA A 335 9.91 12.18 -3.02
N VAL A 336 8.59 12.30 -2.92
CA VAL A 336 7.94 13.18 -1.95
C VAL A 336 7.96 12.51 -0.57
N PRO A 337 8.61 13.11 0.43
CA PRO A 337 8.62 12.59 1.80
C PRO A 337 7.23 12.69 2.46
N GLY A 338 6.99 11.84 3.48
CA GLY A 338 5.73 11.86 4.24
C GLY A 338 5.45 13.16 5.01
N ASP A 339 6.45 14.04 5.17
CA ASP A 339 6.26 15.39 5.74
C ASP A 339 5.61 16.39 4.75
N GLY A 340 5.40 15.97 3.50
CA GLY A 340 4.73 16.76 2.46
C GLY A 340 5.56 17.87 1.83
N SER A 341 6.87 17.93 2.10
CA SER A 341 7.77 18.85 1.39
C SER A 341 8.04 18.40 -0.05
N GLY A 342 8.60 19.29 -0.87
CA GLY A 342 8.92 18.98 -2.26
C GLY A 342 9.89 17.79 -2.41
N ALA A 343 9.87 17.16 -3.59
CA ALA A 343 10.65 15.94 -3.84
C ALA A 343 12.15 16.13 -3.55
N ARG A 344 12.74 15.18 -2.80
CA ARG A 344 14.15 15.20 -2.42
C ARG A 344 14.76 13.81 -2.51
N CYS A 345 16.09 13.74 -2.51
CA CYS A 345 16.79 12.46 -2.43
C CYS A 345 16.65 11.89 -1.02
N ILE A 346 15.89 10.80 -0.91
CA ILE A 346 15.66 10.08 0.34
C ILE A 346 16.65 8.91 0.38
N HIS A 347 17.57 8.97 1.35
CA HIS A 347 18.58 7.94 1.57
C HIS A 347 18.21 7.06 2.77
N ARG A 348 18.09 5.75 2.55
CA ARG A 348 17.96 4.74 3.61
C ARG A 348 18.70 3.46 3.17
N PRO A 349 20.00 3.37 3.46
CA PRO A 349 20.85 2.34 2.89
C PRO A 349 20.40 0.95 3.32
N ILE A 350 20.57 0.00 2.42
CA ILE A 350 20.26 -1.43 2.57
C ILE A 350 21.18 -2.10 3.57
#